data_AF-A0A090YB94-F1
#
_entry.id   AF-A0A090YB94-F1
#
_cell.length_a   1.000
_cell.length_b   1.000
_cell.length_c   1.000
_cell.angle_alpha   90.00
_cell.angle_beta   90.00
_cell.angle_gamma   90.00
#
_symmetry.space_group_name_H-M   'P 1'
#
loop_
_entity.id
_entity.type
_entity.pdbx_description
1 polymer ?
#
loop_
_entity_poly.entity_id
_entity_poly.type
_entity_poly.pdbx_seq_one_letter_code
_entity_poly.pdbx_strand_id
1 'polypeptide(L)' 'MNIENVEVDGGNIAVVRSSKILICDVQAALDLMATVQYEAGCNRIIINKSLLSESFLI' A
#
# COMPACT_ATOMS: atom_id res chain seq x y z
N MET A 1 8.05 -4.31 5.77
CA MET A 1 6.79 -3.62 5.45
C MET A 1 5.93 -3.69 6.69
N ASN A 2 5.26 -2.59 7.06
CA ASN A 2 4.32 -2.53 8.17
C ASN A 2 3.00 -1.98 7.64
N ILE A 3 1.89 -2.64 7.99
CA ILE A 3 0.54 -2.22 7.62
C ILE A 3 -0.20 -1.88 8.92
N GLU A 4 -0.63 -0.64 9.03
CA GLU A 4 -1.42 -0.16 10.15
C GLU A 4 -2.84 0.13 9.66
N ASN A 5 -3.85 -0.40 10.33
CA ASN A 5 -5.24 -0.09 10.02
C ASN A 5 -5.67 1.17 10.78
N VAL A 6 -6.24 2.13 10.05
CA VAL A 6 -6.83 3.35 10.62
C VAL A 6 -8.31 3.37 10.25
N GLU A 7 -9.16 3.40 11.28
CA GLU A 7 -10.60 3.58 11.13
C GLU A 7 -10.92 5.07 10.98
N VAL A 8 -11.66 5.41 9.93
CA VAL A 8 -12.18 6.77 9.71
C VAL A 8 -13.67 6.71 9.39
N ASP A 9 -14.36 7.83 9.57
CA ASP A 9 -15.75 7.96 9.11
C ASP A 9 -15.80 7.72 7.59
N GLY A 10 -16.38 6.59 7.20
CA GLY A 10 -16.45 6.13 5.82
C GLY A 10 -15.66 4.87 5.49
N GLY A 11 -14.95 4.26 6.45
CA GLY A 11 -14.36 2.92 6.34
C GLY A 11 -12.90 2.81 6.79
N ASN A 12 -12.33 1.62 6.62
CA ASN A 12 -10.97 1.32 7.06
C ASN A 12 -9.93 1.67 5.98
N ILE A 13 -8.79 2.21 6.41
CA ILE A 13 -7.69 2.59 5.53
C ILE A 13 -6.42 1.94 6.04
N ALA A 14 -5.69 1.26 5.16
CA ALA A 14 -4.38 0.72 5.45
C ALA A 14 -3.29 1.77 5.20
N VAL A 15 -2.52 2.09 6.24
CA VAL A 15 -1.33 2.92 6.15
C VAL A 15 -0.11 2.01 5.99
N VAL A 16 0.49 2.05 4.80
CA VAL A 16 1.63 1.19 4.45
C VAL A 16 2.93 1.96 4.65
N ARG A 17 3.80 1.42 5.50
CA ARG A 17 5.14 1.97 5.78
C ARG A 17 6.22 0.94 5.45
N SER A 18 7.32 1.42 4.87
CA SER A 18 8.49 0.60 4.57
C SER A 18 9.73 1.49 4.47
N SER A 19 10.91 0.88 4.60
CA SER A 19 12.20 1.53 4.35
C SER A 19 12.74 1.25 2.94
N LYS A 20 12.02 0.43 2.15
CA LYS A 20 12.38 0.01 0.79
C LYS A 20 11.22 0.29 -0.16
N ILE A 21 11.53 0.56 -1.42
CA ILE A 21 10.54 0.64 -2.51
C ILE A 21 9.71 -0.64 -2.53
N LEU A 22 8.39 -0.49 -2.59
CA LEU A 22 7.42 -1.58 -2.62
C LEU A 22 6.79 -1.74 -3.99
N ILE A 23 6.58 -0.64 -4.71
CA ILE A 23 5.93 -0.65 -6.03
C ILE A 23 6.98 -0.31 -7.09
N CYS A 24 7.57 -1.33 -7.69
CA CYS A 24 8.53 -1.19 -8.79
C CYS A 24 7.86 -1.26 -10.17
N ASP A 25 6.75 -2.00 -10.25
CA ASP A 25 5.99 -2.28 -11.46
C ASP A 25 4.52 -2.59 -11.11
N VAL A 26 3.71 -2.91 -12.13
CA VAL A 26 2.29 -3.25 -11.99
C VAL A 26 2.08 -4.51 -11.15
N GLN A 27 2.94 -5.52 -11.27
CA GLN A 27 2.81 -6.75 -10.51
C GLN A 27 3.04 -6.51 -9.02
N ALA A 28 4.08 -5.75 -8.68
CA ALA A 28 4.36 -5.35 -7.31
C ALA A 28 3.22 -4.53 -6.69
N ALA A 29 2.55 -3.68 -7.48
CA ALA A 29 1.34 -2.97 -7.03
C ALA A 29 0.17 -3.92 -6.74
N LEU A 30 -0.08 -4.89 -7.62
CA LEU A 30 -1.13 -5.91 -7.44
C LEU A 30 -0.86 -6.78 -6.22
N ASP A 31 0.37 -7.24 -6.06
CA ASP A 31 0.80 -8.02 -4.91
C ASP A 31 0.58 -7.25 -3.60
N LEU A 32 0.97 -5.96 -3.56
CA LEU A 32 0.74 -5.11 -2.40
C LEU A 32 -0.75 -4.95 -2.08
N MET A 33 -1.59 -4.71 -3.09
CA MET A 33 -3.04 -4.58 -2.90
C MET A 33 -3.65 -5.87 -2.34
N ALA A 34 -3.23 -7.03 -2.85
CA ALA A 34 -3.69 -8.33 -2.36
C ALA A 34 -3.24 -8.57 -0.90
N THR A 35 -1.98 -8.28 -0.58
CA THR A 35 -1.45 -8.39 0.80
C THR A 35 -2.21 -7.49 1.76
N VAL A 36 -2.45 -6.22 1.41
CA VAL A 36 -3.19 -5.28 2.27
C VAL A 36 -4.63 -5.77 2.49
N GLN A 37 -5.31 -6.25 1.44
CA GLN A 37 -6.65 -6.78 1.58
C GLN A 37 -6.69 -8.04 2.46
N TYR A 38 -5.69 -8.92 2.36
CA TYR A 38 -5.60 -10.14 3.16
C TYR A 38 -5.25 -9.87 4.63
N GLU A 39 -4.25 -9.02 4.89
CA GLU A 39 -3.74 -8.77 6.24
C GLU A 39 -4.59 -7.75 7.03
N ALA A 40 -5.05 -6.69 6.38
CA ALA A 40 -5.74 -5.57 7.04
C ALA A 40 -7.23 -5.48 6.69
N GLY A 41 -7.74 -6.31 5.76
CA GLY A 41 -9.13 -6.24 5.33
C GLY A 41 -9.51 -4.94 4.62
N CYS A 42 -8.52 -4.12 4.23
CA CYS A 42 -8.71 -2.78 3.70
C CYS A 42 -8.64 -2.77 2.18
N ASN A 43 -9.51 -1.98 1.54
CA ASN A 43 -9.48 -1.69 0.10
C ASN A 43 -9.01 -0.26 -0.23
N ARG A 44 -8.67 0.52 0.80
CA ARG A 44 -8.09 1.86 0.70
C ARG A 44 -6.70 1.85 1.29
N ILE A 45 -5.74 2.43 0.57
CA ILE A 45 -4.32 2.37 0.91
C ILE A 45 -3.75 3.78 0.91
N ILE A 46 -3.09 4.15 2.01
CA ILE A 46 -2.20 5.31 2.08
C ILE A 46 -0.77 4.77 2.03
N ILE A 47 0.01 5.26 1.06
CA ILE A 47 1.41 4.91 0.90
C ILE A 47 2.22 6.17 0.59
N ASN A 48 3.45 6.25 1.12
CA ASN A 48 4.33 7.36 0.80
C ASN A 48 4.83 7.25 -0.65
N LYS A 49 4.89 8.38 -1.38
CA LYS A 49 5.41 8.41 -2.76
C LYS A 49 6.82 7.84 -2.88
N SER A 50 7.67 7.96 -1.85
CA SER A 50 9.03 7.40 -1.84
C SER A 50 9.09 5.87 -1.92
N LEU A 51 7.95 5.19 -1.71
CA LEU A 51 7.82 3.74 -1.80
C LEU A 51 7.48 3.27 -3.22
N LEU A 52 7.26 4.21 -4.15
CA LEU A 52 7.03 3.94 -5.57
C LEU A 52 8.32 4.22 -6.34
N SER A 53 8.66 3.31 -7.24
CA SER A 53 9.72 3.54 -8.23
C SER A 53 9.27 4.62 -9.21
N GLU A 54 10.18 5.48 -9.65
CA GLU A 54 9.89 6.49 -10.68
C GLU A 54 9.41 5.84 -11.99
N SER A 55 9.94 4.65 -12.32
CA SER A 55 9.55 3.90 -13.53
C SER A 55 8.08 3.45 -13.53
N PHE A 56 7.43 3.38 -12.36
CA PHE A 56 6.01 3.04 -12.26
C PHE A 56 5.10 4.24 -12.56
N LEU A 57 5.64 5.45 -12.46
CA LEU A 57 4.89 6.71 -12.62
C LEU A 57 5.02 7.32 -14.02
N ILE A 58 5.76 6.66 -14.92
CA ILE A 58 6.00 7.08 -16.31
C ILE A 58 4.92 6.54 -17.24
#